data_AF-A0A7R9K9Z4-F1
#
_entry.id   AF-A0A7R9K9Z4-F1
#
_cell.length_a   1.000
_cell.length_b   1.000
_cell.length_c   1.000
_cell.angle_alpha   90.00
_cell.angle_beta   90.00
_cell.angle_gamma   90.00
#
_symmetry.space_group_name_H-M   'P 1'
#
loop_
_entity.id
_entity.type
_entity.pdbx_description
1 polymer ?
#
loop_
_entity_poly.entity_id
_entity_poly.type
_entity_poly.pdbx_seq_one_letter_code
_entity_poly.pdbx_strand_id
1 'polypeptide(L)'
;MRQVSDNDDVRSELKWWIRPLHSSITVEEQECVFKPPPKDCRKIILSTNIAESSITVPDIVYVIDFCLTKHLVCDPKTNFTSLQLSWASKTNCIQRAGRSGRVAEGRVYRLVPEIFYENVLIEDCLPEIQRAPLEQVVLQTKILDMGPPKNILGLALDPPNLDNIEQTILVLKEVSKRTGSFITDHTGPQG
;
A
#
# COMPACT_ATOMS: atom_id res chain seq x y z
N MET A 1 -3.35 15.26 63.99
CA MET A 1 -2.82 13.95 63.55
C MET A 1 -3.97 13.19 62.89
N ARG A 2 -4.17 13.36 61.59
CA ARG A 2 -5.09 12.55 60.77
C ARG A 2 -4.20 11.82 59.77
N GLN A 3 -4.05 10.52 59.93
CA GLN A 3 -3.43 9.67 58.93
C GLN A 3 -4.37 9.65 57.72
N VAL A 4 -3.89 10.19 56.61
CA VAL A 4 -4.48 9.95 55.30
C VAL A 4 -3.97 8.57 54.89
N SER A 5 -4.89 7.63 54.71
CA SER A 5 -4.61 6.33 54.12
C SER A 5 -4.17 6.53 52.68
N ASP A 6 -2.91 6.20 52.39
CA ASP A 6 -2.39 6.01 51.03
C ASP A 6 -3.18 4.88 50.36
N ASN A 7 -4.22 5.23 49.59
CA ASN A 7 -4.90 4.29 48.72
C ASN A 7 -4.06 4.09 47.46
N ASP A 8 -3.33 2.97 47.45
CA ASP A 8 -2.89 2.17 46.30
C ASP A 8 -3.00 2.81 44.90
N ASP A 9 -2.02 3.64 44.54
CA ASP A 9 -1.79 4.06 43.15
C ASP A 9 -0.89 3.03 42.44
N VAL A 10 -1.37 1.78 42.31
CA VAL A 10 -0.72 0.75 41.49
C VAL A 10 -1.30 0.81 40.08
N ARG A 11 -1.03 1.90 39.36
CA ARG A 11 -1.06 1.85 37.90
C ARG A 11 0.11 0.95 37.48
N SER A 12 -0.14 -0.34 37.35
CA SER A 12 0.79 -1.30 36.74
C SER A 12 1.39 -0.65 35.48
N GLU A 13 2.72 -0.51 35.43
CA GLU A 13 3.41 0.06 34.27
C GLU A 13 3.02 -0.74 33.01
N LEU A 14 2.13 -0.17 32.20
CA LEU A 14 1.72 -0.76 30.93
C LEU A 14 2.95 -0.85 30.03
N LYS A 15 3.41 -2.07 29.76
CA LYS A 15 4.54 -2.30 28.86
C LYS A 15 4.05 -2.31 27.41
N TRP A 16 4.85 -1.77 26.50
CA TRP A 16 4.52 -1.67 25.08
C TRP A 16 5.31 -2.68 24.29
N TRP A 17 4.63 -3.40 23.39
CA TRP A 17 5.24 -4.32 22.45
C TRP A 17 5.04 -3.81 21.03
N ILE A 18 6.01 -3.01 20.56
CA ILE A 18 5.94 -2.28 19.30
C ILE A 18 6.53 -3.13 18.18
N ARG A 19 5.79 -3.29 17.07
CA ARG A 19 6.22 -4.02 15.88
C ARG A 19 6.06 -3.18 14.61
N PRO A 20 7.13 -2.97 13.82
CA PRO A 20 7.00 -2.40 12.50
C PRO A 20 6.36 -3.42 11.55
N LEU A 21 5.58 -2.94 10.60
CA LEU A 21 5.03 -3.72 9.51
C LEU A 21 5.21 -2.96 8.20
N HIS A 22 6.16 -3.43 7.38
CA HIS A 22 6.53 -2.81 6.12
C HIS A 22 6.92 -3.89 5.11
N SER A 23 6.72 -3.65 3.81
CA SER A 23 7.03 -4.62 2.75
C SER A 23 8.52 -5.00 2.66
N SER A 24 9.42 -4.21 3.24
CA SER A 24 10.87 -4.42 3.20
C SER A 24 11.44 -5.19 4.40
N ILE A 25 10.63 -5.49 5.42
CA ILE A 25 11.10 -6.31 6.55
C ILE A 25 10.98 -7.78 6.21
N THR A 26 11.78 -8.62 6.87
CA THR A 26 11.81 -10.07 6.63
C THR A 26 10.47 -10.73 6.91
N VAL A 27 10.20 -11.87 6.27
CA VAL A 27 8.94 -12.61 6.47
C VAL A 27 8.82 -13.02 7.94
N GLU A 28 9.92 -13.42 8.56
CA GLU A 28 10.01 -13.81 9.97
C GLU A 28 9.64 -12.64 10.91
N GLU A 29 10.01 -11.41 10.57
CA GLU A 29 9.62 -10.20 11.31
C GLU A 29 8.14 -9.86 11.12
N GLN A 30 7.61 -10.01 9.90
CA GLN A 30 6.16 -9.86 9.64
C GLN A 30 5.36 -10.90 10.42
N GLU A 31 5.85 -12.14 10.50
CA GLU A 31 5.21 -13.22 11.25
C GLU A 31 5.08 -12.89 12.75
N CYS A 32 6.03 -12.13 13.30
CA CYS A 32 5.96 -11.68 14.69
C CYS A 32 4.74 -10.77 14.96
N VAL A 33 4.21 -10.11 13.93
CA VAL A 33 2.99 -9.30 14.03
C VAL A 33 1.74 -10.15 14.23
N PHE A 34 1.74 -11.45 13.97
CA PHE A 34 0.58 -12.31 14.24
C PHE A 34 0.63 -12.98 15.61
N LYS A 35 1.79 -13.00 16.26
CA LYS A 35 1.96 -13.60 17.59
C LYS A 35 1.22 -12.75 18.65
N PRO A 36 0.66 -13.37 19.70
CA PRO A 36 0.08 -12.64 20.82
C PRO A 36 1.17 -11.86 21.57
N PRO A 37 0.85 -10.72 22.19
CA PRO A 37 1.81 -9.99 23.01
C PRO A 37 2.23 -10.81 24.24
N PRO A 38 3.45 -10.58 24.77
CA PRO A 38 3.82 -11.06 26.09
C PRO A 38 2.82 -10.61 27.16
N LYS A 39 2.78 -11.33 28.28
CA LYS A 39 1.90 -10.99 29.41
C LYS A 39 2.16 -9.56 29.88
N ASP A 40 1.08 -8.85 30.21
CA ASP A 40 1.09 -7.46 30.69
C ASP A 40 1.65 -6.43 29.68
N CYS A 41 1.71 -6.79 28.38
CA CYS A 41 2.12 -5.88 27.31
C CYS A 41 0.95 -5.54 26.36
N ARG A 42 0.86 -4.28 25.95
CA ARG A 42 0.00 -3.84 24.85
C ARG A 42 0.76 -3.91 23.53
N LYS A 43 0.22 -4.66 22.57
CA LYS A 43 0.73 -4.72 21.20
C LYS A 43 0.44 -3.41 20.45
N ILE A 44 1.45 -2.83 19.82
CA ILE A 44 1.32 -1.71 18.89
C ILE A 44 1.96 -2.12 17.58
N ILE A 45 1.26 -1.92 16.47
CA ILE A 45 1.78 -2.19 15.13
C ILE A 45 1.89 -0.86 14.41
N LEU A 46 3.10 -0.56 13.92
CA LEU A 46 3.38 0.61 13.10
C LEU A 46 3.43 0.14 11.64
N SER A 47 2.38 0.40 10.87
CA SER A 47 2.25 -0.13 9.52
C SER A 47 2.16 0.95 8.46
N THR A 48 2.62 0.63 7.25
CA THR A 48 2.18 1.32 6.03
C THR A 48 0.86 0.74 5.52
N ASN A 49 0.45 1.12 4.31
CA ASN A 49 -0.73 0.60 3.62
C ASN A 49 -0.71 -0.93 3.38
N ILE A 50 0.38 -1.65 3.69
CA ILE A 50 0.41 -3.12 3.63
C ILE A 50 -0.64 -3.77 4.55
N ALA A 51 -0.94 -3.18 5.71
CA ALA A 51 -1.99 -3.66 6.61
C ALA A 51 -3.41 -3.35 6.13
N GLU A 52 -3.57 -2.46 5.13
CA GLU A 52 -4.88 -2.06 4.62
C GLU A 52 -5.54 -3.16 3.83
N SER A 53 -4.79 -3.90 3.01
CA SER A 53 -5.34 -4.90 2.09
C SER A 53 -4.60 -6.23 2.14
N SER A 54 -3.27 -6.25 2.39
CA SER A 54 -2.44 -7.44 2.17
C SER A 54 -2.39 -8.37 3.38
N ILE A 55 -2.64 -7.87 4.59
CA ILE A 55 -2.45 -8.63 5.82
C ILE A 55 -3.67 -8.50 6.75
N THR A 56 -4.14 -9.63 7.29
CA THR A 56 -5.16 -9.66 8.34
C THR A 56 -4.48 -9.96 9.66
N VAL A 57 -4.20 -8.92 10.45
CA VAL A 57 -3.74 -9.10 11.83
C VAL A 57 -4.98 -9.30 12.71
N PRO A 58 -5.07 -10.40 13.47
CA PRO A 58 -6.17 -10.59 14.42
C PRO A 58 -6.07 -9.57 15.57
N ASP A 59 -7.20 -9.37 16.26
CA ASP A 59 -7.26 -8.65 17.54
C ASP A 59 -6.93 -7.15 17.51
N ILE A 60 -7.08 -6.50 16.36
CA ILE A 60 -6.99 -5.03 16.28
C ILE A 60 -8.29 -4.42 16.83
N VAL A 61 -8.17 -3.73 17.97
CA VAL A 61 -9.28 -2.99 18.60
C VAL A 61 -9.20 -1.51 18.26
N TYR A 62 -7.99 -0.97 18.11
CA TYR A 62 -7.76 0.45 17.86
C TYR A 62 -7.00 0.66 16.55
N VAL A 63 -7.51 1.54 15.70
CA VAL A 63 -6.82 2.00 14.49
C VAL A 63 -6.55 3.49 14.65
N ILE A 64 -5.29 3.89 14.49
CA ILE A 64 -4.88 5.30 14.43
C ILE A 64 -4.48 5.57 12.98
N ASP A 65 -5.24 6.41 12.29
CA ASP A 65 -5.09 6.69 10.87
C ASP A 65 -4.66 8.14 10.66
N PHE A 66 -3.49 8.32 10.06
CA PHE A 66 -2.98 9.64 9.66
C PHE A 66 -3.67 10.19 8.41
N CYS A 67 -4.51 9.39 7.74
CA CYS A 67 -5.11 9.70 6.43
C CYS A 67 -4.07 10.00 5.34
N LEU A 68 -2.85 9.50 5.49
CA LEU A 68 -1.76 9.63 4.52
C LEU A 68 -1.43 8.27 3.91
N THR A 69 -0.83 8.30 2.72
CA THR A 69 -0.33 7.12 2.02
C THR A 69 0.84 7.50 1.12
N LYS A 70 1.72 6.54 0.82
CA LYS A 70 2.77 6.71 -0.18
C LYS A 70 2.43 5.92 -1.42
N HIS A 71 2.47 6.57 -2.57
CA HIS A 71 2.23 5.95 -3.86
C HIS A 71 3.51 5.92 -4.69
N LEU A 72 3.75 4.80 -5.38
CA LEU A 72 4.68 4.76 -6.48
C LEU A 72 4.07 5.50 -7.66
N VAL A 73 4.75 6.54 -8.14
CA VAL A 73 4.30 7.41 -9.23
C VAL A 73 5.42 7.54 -10.26
N CYS A 74 5.08 7.35 -11.53
CA CYS A 74 5.93 7.62 -12.68
C CYS A 74 5.51 8.93 -13.34
N ASP A 75 6.45 9.85 -13.54
CA ASP A 75 6.21 11.05 -14.33
C ASP A 75 6.22 10.69 -15.83
N PRO A 76 5.13 10.92 -16.57
CA PRO A 76 5.00 10.45 -17.96
C PRO A 76 5.88 11.21 -18.96
N LYS A 77 6.44 12.37 -18.58
CA LYS A 77 7.31 13.17 -19.46
C LYS A 77 8.77 12.77 -19.31
N THR A 78 9.19 12.43 -18.09
CA THR A 78 10.59 12.15 -17.75
C THR A 78 10.86 10.67 -17.51
N ASN A 79 9.82 9.84 -17.39
CA ASN A 79 9.88 8.45 -16.91
C ASN A 79 10.56 8.30 -15.53
N PHE A 80 10.62 9.39 -14.75
CA PHE A 80 11.19 9.34 -13.42
C PHE A 80 10.17 8.74 -12.44
N THR A 81 10.59 7.71 -11.71
CA THR A 81 9.77 7.03 -10.71
C THR A 81 10.11 7.52 -9.31
N SER A 82 9.10 7.83 -8.52
CA SER A 82 9.27 8.28 -7.13
C SER A 82 8.17 7.76 -6.21
N LEU A 83 8.48 7.63 -4.91
CA LEU A 83 7.49 7.41 -3.87
C LEU A 83 6.99 8.76 -3.35
N GLN A 84 5.75 9.11 -3.67
CA GLN A 84 5.15 10.38 -3.29
C GLN A 84 4.22 10.18 -2.10
N LEU A 85 4.35 11.04 -1.08
CA LEU A 85 3.42 11.11 0.04
C LEU A 85 2.20 11.93 -0.39
N SER A 86 1.01 11.37 -0.23
CA SER A 86 -0.26 12.02 -0.52
C SER A 86 -1.30 11.71 0.55
N TRP A 87 -2.41 12.43 0.50
CA TRP A 87 -3.61 12.06 1.25
C TRP A 87 -4.15 10.72 0.74
N ALA A 88 -4.60 9.87 1.67
CA ALA A 88 -5.31 8.65 1.37
C ALA A 88 -6.75 8.97 0.95
N SER A 89 -7.34 8.13 0.11
CA SER A 89 -8.76 8.27 -0.24
C SER A 89 -9.67 7.88 0.92
N LYS A 90 -10.94 8.27 0.86
CA LYS A 90 -11.96 7.82 1.81
C LYS A 90 -12.09 6.29 1.78
N THR A 91 -12.04 5.68 0.59
CA THR A 91 -12.00 4.22 0.44
C THR A 91 -10.82 3.60 1.21
N ASN A 92 -9.61 4.17 1.13
CA ASN A 92 -8.49 3.67 1.93
C ASN A 92 -8.75 3.78 3.44
N CYS A 93 -9.25 4.92 3.89
CA CYS A 93 -9.58 5.15 5.31
C CYS A 93 -10.67 4.19 5.82
N ILE A 94 -11.63 3.80 4.97
CA ILE A 94 -12.66 2.81 5.26
C ILE A 94 -12.04 1.40 5.36
N GLN A 95 -11.14 1.03 4.44
CA GLN A 95 -10.44 -0.25 4.51
C GLN A 95 -9.59 -0.37 5.78
N ARG A 96 -8.91 0.71 6.19
CA ARG A 96 -8.17 0.79 7.47
C ARG A 96 -9.11 0.65 8.67
N ALA A 97 -10.25 1.34 8.65
CA ALA A 97 -11.27 1.22 9.70
C ALA A 97 -11.78 -0.22 9.87
N GLY A 98 -11.98 -0.94 8.76
CA GLY A 98 -12.38 -2.35 8.73
C GLY A 98 -11.35 -3.36 9.25
N ARG A 99 -10.17 -2.88 9.68
CA ARG A 99 -9.19 -3.69 10.45
C ARG A 99 -9.56 -3.78 11.92
N SER A 100 -10.34 -2.82 12.44
CA SER A 100 -10.93 -2.89 13.78
C SER A 100 -12.32 -3.53 13.75
N GLY A 101 -12.86 -3.89 14.93
CA GLY A 101 -14.27 -4.29 15.04
C GLY A 101 -14.60 -5.74 14.71
N ARG A 102 -13.58 -6.59 14.46
CA ARG A 102 -13.80 -8.01 14.11
C ARG A 102 -14.03 -8.92 15.31
N VAL A 103 -13.37 -8.64 16.43
CA VAL A 103 -13.34 -9.51 17.61
C VAL A 103 -13.96 -8.83 18.85
N ALA A 104 -13.97 -7.49 18.88
CA ALA A 104 -14.52 -6.67 19.95
C ALA A 104 -14.95 -5.30 19.41
N GLU A 105 -15.63 -4.49 20.22
CA GLU A 105 -15.98 -3.10 19.88
C GLU A 105 -14.71 -2.31 19.54
N GLY A 106 -14.53 -2.00 18.26
CA GLY A 106 -13.36 -1.30 17.73
C GLY A 106 -13.52 0.21 17.75
N ARG A 107 -12.40 0.95 17.78
CA ARG A 107 -12.39 2.40 17.61
C ARG A 107 -11.36 2.81 16.56
N VAL A 108 -11.73 3.81 15.76
CA VAL A 108 -10.88 4.37 14.71
C VAL A 108 -10.69 5.85 14.98
N TYR A 109 -9.43 6.27 15.07
CA TYR A 109 -9.02 7.65 15.28
C TYR A 109 -8.39 8.16 14.01
N ARG A 110 -9.06 9.09 13.32
CA ARG A 110 -8.52 9.78 12.14
C ARG A 110 -7.90 11.10 12.57
N LEU A 111 -6.64 11.33 12.21
CA LEU A 111 -5.88 12.51 12.62
C LEU A 111 -6.04 13.68 11.63
N VAL A 112 -7.29 13.94 11.23
CA VAL A 112 -7.69 15.06 10.38
C VAL A 112 -9.02 15.63 10.89
N PRO A 113 -9.31 16.93 10.67
CA PRO A 113 -10.63 17.48 10.96
C PRO A 113 -11.73 16.78 10.15
N GLU A 114 -12.91 16.62 10.74
CA GLU A 114 -14.07 16.01 10.07
C GLU A 114 -14.41 16.72 8.76
N ILE A 115 -14.46 18.06 8.77
CA ILE A 115 -14.71 18.87 7.58
C ILE A 115 -13.67 18.63 6.46
N PHE A 116 -12.42 18.32 6.82
CA PHE A 116 -11.37 18.00 5.86
C PHE A 116 -11.57 16.60 5.28
N TYR A 117 -11.90 15.62 6.13
CA TYR A 117 -12.23 14.28 5.69
C TYR A 117 -13.41 14.27 4.71
N GLU A 118 -14.46 15.04 5.00
CA GLU A 118 -15.68 15.07 4.19
C GLU A 118 -15.51 15.80 2.86
N ASN A 119 -14.82 16.95 2.86
CA ASN A 119 -14.83 17.88 1.72
C ASN A 119 -13.53 17.92 0.92
N VAL A 120 -12.41 17.46 1.49
CA VAL A 120 -11.08 17.57 0.84
C VAL A 120 -10.54 16.22 0.38
N LEU A 121 -10.78 15.14 1.16
CA LEU A 121 -10.35 13.81 0.73
C LEU A 121 -11.19 13.31 -0.45
N ILE A 122 -10.50 12.81 -1.47
CA ILE A 122 -11.12 12.15 -2.62
C ILE A 122 -11.75 10.82 -2.21
N GLU A 123 -12.81 10.41 -2.92
CA GLU A 123 -13.49 9.13 -2.65
C GLU A 123 -12.57 7.94 -2.93
N ASP A 124 -11.97 7.91 -4.12
CA ASP A 124 -11.10 6.84 -4.60
C ASP A 124 -9.80 7.40 -5.18
N CYS A 125 -8.70 6.67 -4.97
CA CYS A 125 -7.41 7.00 -5.58
C CYS A 125 -7.37 6.60 -7.06
N LEU A 126 -6.51 7.28 -7.83
CA LEU A 126 -6.20 6.85 -9.19
C LEU A 126 -5.71 5.39 -9.21
N PRO A 127 -6.22 4.55 -10.12
CA PRO A 127 -5.78 3.17 -10.31
C PRO A 127 -4.27 3.08 -10.50
N GLU A 128 -3.65 2.04 -9.93
CA GLU A 128 -2.20 1.85 -9.98
C GLU A 128 -1.68 1.82 -11.42
N ILE A 129 -2.39 1.17 -12.33
CA ILE A 129 -2.03 1.08 -13.75
C ILE A 129 -1.91 2.47 -14.42
N GLN A 130 -2.60 3.49 -13.93
CA GLN A 130 -2.56 4.84 -14.52
C GLN A 130 -1.42 5.72 -13.96
N ARG A 131 -0.82 5.34 -12.83
CA ARG A 131 0.16 6.17 -12.12
C ARG A 131 1.51 5.49 -11.88
N ALA A 132 1.55 4.18 -11.84
CA ALA A 132 2.78 3.42 -11.60
C ALA A 132 3.56 3.17 -12.91
N PRO A 133 4.85 2.82 -12.80
CA PRO A 133 5.65 2.42 -13.97
C PRO A 133 5.06 1.17 -14.64
N LEU A 134 5.01 1.17 -15.98
CA LEU A 134 4.35 0.12 -16.77
C LEU A 134 5.30 -0.99 -17.24
N GLU A 135 6.60 -0.89 -16.95
CA GLU A 135 7.64 -1.77 -17.48
C GLU A 135 7.33 -3.23 -17.17
N GLN A 136 7.00 -3.53 -15.91
CA GLN A 136 6.72 -4.89 -15.48
C GLN A 136 5.49 -5.48 -16.20
N VAL A 137 4.40 -4.72 -16.29
CA VAL A 137 3.18 -5.23 -16.93
C VAL A 137 3.37 -5.37 -18.44
N VAL A 138 4.08 -4.45 -19.09
CA VAL A 138 4.43 -4.54 -20.51
C VAL A 138 5.30 -5.78 -20.77
N LEU A 139 6.32 -6.02 -19.94
CA LEU A 139 7.15 -7.23 -20.05
C LEU A 139 6.33 -8.51 -19.85
N GLN A 140 5.42 -8.53 -18.88
CA GLN A 140 4.55 -9.68 -18.64
C GLN A 140 3.67 -10.00 -19.85
N THR A 141 3.07 -9.00 -20.50
CA THR A 141 2.25 -9.23 -21.71
C THR A 141 3.06 -9.87 -22.84
N LYS A 142 4.36 -9.55 -22.96
CA LYS A 142 5.27 -10.15 -23.93
C LYS A 142 5.70 -11.56 -23.54
N ILE A 143 6.05 -11.80 -22.27
CA ILE A 143 6.45 -13.12 -21.75
C ILE A 143 5.31 -14.13 -21.91
N LEU A 144 4.06 -13.69 -21.71
CA LEU A 144 2.86 -14.52 -21.80
C LEU A 144 2.30 -14.61 -23.24
N ASP A 145 2.96 -14.01 -24.23
CA ASP A 145 2.53 -13.96 -25.64
C ASP A 145 1.07 -13.52 -25.83
N MET A 146 0.63 -12.51 -25.08
CA MET A 146 -0.74 -12.01 -25.10
C MET A 146 -1.02 -11.07 -26.30
N GLY A 147 -0.07 -10.93 -27.23
CA GLY A 147 -0.12 -9.97 -28.32
C GLY A 147 0.45 -8.58 -27.96
N PRO A 148 0.14 -7.53 -28.75
CA PRO A 148 0.70 -6.20 -28.55
C PRO A 148 0.30 -5.60 -27.18
N PRO A 149 1.26 -5.15 -26.34
CA PRO A 149 0.96 -4.60 -25.01
C PRO A 149 -0.07 -3.46 -25.04
N LYS A 150 -0.03 -2.61 -26.06
CA LYS A 150 -0.99 -1.52 -26.27
C LYS A 150 -2.43 -2.02 -26.39
N ASN A 151 -2.65 -3.13 -27.10
CA ASN A 151 -3.98 -3.71 -27.27
C ASN A 151 -4.49 -4.30 -25.96
N ILE A 152 -3.62 -4.96 -25.20
CA ILE A 152 -4.00 -5.61 -23.93
C ILE A 152 -4.25 -4.58 -22.84
N LEU A 153 -3.34 -3.63 -22.65
CA LEU A 153 -3.49 -2.59 -21.62
C LEU A 153 -4.63 -1.62 -21.96
N GLY A 154 -4.94 -1.41 -23.25
CA GLY A 154 -6.09 -0.64 -23.69
C GLY A 154 -7.45 -1.29 -23.38
N LEU A 155 -7.49 -2.58 -23.05
CA LEU A 155 -8.70 -3.30 -22.64
C LEU A 155 -8.90 -3.34 -21.11
N ALA A 156 -8.01 -2.74 -20.33
CA ALA A 156 -8.16 -2.66 -18.89
C ALA A 156 -9.39 -1.82 -18.49
N LEU A 157 -9.93 -2.05 -17.29
CA LEU A 157 -11.08 -1.29 -16.76
C LEU A 157 -10.83 0.22 -16.78
N ASP A 158 -9.65 0.61 -16.30
CA ASP A 158 -9.14 1.97 -16.31
C ASP A 158 -7.81 1.98 -17.07
N PRO A 159 -7.83 2.10 -18.41
CA PRO A 159 -6.62 1.95 -19.21
C PRO A 159 -5.59 3.06 -18.89
N PRO A 160 -4.29 2.76 -18.96
CA PRO A 160 -3.26 3.78 -18.87
C PRO A 160 -3.29 4.69 -20.10
N ASN A 161 -2.70 5.88 -19.97
CA ASN A 161 -2.51 6.77 -21.11
C ASN A 161 -1.65 6.08 -22.19
N LEU A 162 -2.11 6.11 -23.45
CA LEU A 162 -1.42 5.50 -24.58
C LEU A 162 0.02 6.00 -24.74
N ASP A 163 0.26 7.29 -24.51
CA ASP A 163 1.61 7.87 -24.59
C ASP A 163 2.54 7.22 -23.57
N ASN A 164 2.03 6.94 -22.35
CA ASN A 164 2.82 6.28 -21.30
C ASN A 164 3.19 4.84 -21.71
N ILE A 165 2.27 4.10 -22.33
CA ILE A 165 2.55 2.76 -22.85
C ILE A 165 3.65 2.82 -23.92
N GLU A 166 3.54 3.74 -24.87
CA GLU A 166 4.48 3.88 -25.98
C GLU A 166 5.89 4.26 -25.47
N GLN A 167 5.98 5.23 -24.56
CA GLN A 167 7.25 5.60 -23.93
C GLN A 167 7.88 4.42 -23.17
N THR A 168 7.09 3.68 -22.40
CA THR A 168 7.56 2.49 -21.67
C THR A 168 8.14 1.45 -22.64
N ILE A 169 7.47 1.18 -23.77
CA ILE A 169 7.96 0.24 -24.78
C ILE A 169 9.29 0.72 -25.37
N LEU A 170 9.42 2.02 -25.66
CA LEU A 170 10.67 2.58 -26.19
C LEU A 170 11.83 2.41 -25.20
N VAL A 171 11.60 2.72 -23.92
CA VAL A 171 12.60 2.54 -22.85
C VAL A 171 13.04 1.08 -22.75
N LEU A 172 12.08 0.14 -22.72
CA LEU A 172 12.39 -1.29 -22.64
C LEU A 172 13.18 -1.80 -23.86
N LYS A 173 12.85 -1.34 -25.07
CA LYS A 173 13.61 -1.69 -26.29
C LYS A 173 15.05 -1.19 -26.21
N GLU A 174 15.26 0.02 -25.70
CA GLU A 174 16.60 0.59 -25.53
C GLU A 174 17.43 -0.18 -24.49
N VAL A 175 16.83 -0.54 -23.35
CA VAL A 175 17.47 -1.38 -22.32
C VAL A 175 17.82 -2.77 -22.87
N SER A 176 16.91 -3.37 -23.65
CA SER A 176 17.10 -4.69 -24.28
C SER A 176 18.30 -4.71 -25.24
N LYS A 177 18.43 -3.66 -26.07
CA LYS A 177 19.58 -3.50 -26.98
C LYS A 177 20.91 -3.45 -26.23
N ARG A 178 20.94 -2.76 -25.08
CA ARG A 178 22.16 -2.61 -24.26
C ARG A 178 22.54 -3.88 -23.50
N THR A 179 21.54 -4.67 -23.10
CA THR A 179 21.73 -5.90 -22.32
C THR A 179 21.90 -7.16 -23.16
N GLY A 180 21.70 -7.07 -24.49
CA GLY A 180 21.79 -8.22 -25.40
C GLY A 180 20.63 -9.23 -25.25
N SER A 181 19.66 -8.94 -24.40
CA SER A 181 18.47 -9.76 -24.18
C SER A 181 17.37 -9.24 -25.11
N PHE A 182 17.29 -9.80 -26.33
CA PHE A 182 16.31 -9.35 -27.32
C PHE A 182 14.88 -9.69 -26.86
N ILE A 183 14.11 -8.67 -26.48
CA ILE A 183 12.65 -8.78 -26.51
C ILE A 183 12.26 -8.77 -27.99
N THR A 184 12.05 -9.95 -28.56
CA THR A 184 11.64 -10.09 -29.94
C THR A 184 10.21 -9.57 -30.11
N ASP A 185 10.01 -8.68 -31.09
CA ASP A 185 8.67 -8.44 -31.62
C ASP A 185 8.31 -9.66 -32.46
N HIS A 186 7.74 -10.69 -31.85
CA HIS A 186 7.07 -11.75 -32.58
C HIS A 186 5.77 -11.20 -33.19
N THR A 187 5.91 -10.39 -34.23
CA THR A 187 4.90 -10.28 -35.29
C THR A 187 5.37 -11.17 -36.42
N GLY A 188 5.20 -12.50 -36.25
CA GLY A 188 5.30 -13.44 -37.35
C GLY A 188 4.04 -13.35 -38.22
N PRO A 189 4.15 -13.45 -39.55
CA PRO A 189 2.98 -13.46 -40.42
C PRO A 189 2.18 -14.72 -40.16
N GLN A 190 0.87 -14.59 -39.95
CA GLN A 190 -0.05 -15.72 -39.99
C GLN A 190 -0.04 -16.28 -41.41
N GLY A 191 0.51 -17.49 -41.55
CA GLY A 191 0.38 -18.34 -42.73
C GLY A 191 -0.62 -19.46 -42.46
#